data_AF-A0A954SY69-F1
#
_entry.id   AF-A0A954SY69-F1
#
_cell.length_a   1.000
_cell.length_b   1.000
_cell.length_c   1.000
_cell.angle_alpha   90.00
_cell.angle_beta   90.00
_cell.angle_gamma   90.00
#
_symmetry.space_group_name_H-M   'P 1'
#
loop_
_entity.id
_entity.type
_entity.pdbx_description
1 polymer ?
#
loop_
_entity_poly.entity_id
_entity_poly.type
_entity_poly.pdbx_seq_one_letter_code
_entity_poly.pdbx_strand_id
1 'polypeptide(L)'
;MVIENPLPPFDQWLPIALLWWVGVSLVLTIAGVAVGYIVAAFRHGPARAAEITGTALRSAVADFLGMSAGRVFALARLAMQESFRRRVLVVLVVFFVVLGFAAWFLDSENRDVGKLYVNFVLTATTYLSMLLALFLSVFSLPNDLKQRTIYTIVTKPVRPVEIVLGRILGFMACGTVMLAVMGVVGYVFVVRGVQHTHTIDPVALVEVDASNPDVDIEAEHAATPASDDAEQRTLVKTGRTSIDEGHRHDVEVYNNGTAGTTRDHGHWHDVAVSGEGDDARFDVSQPRGMYTAKVPVYGTLTFKDRQGNPAARGINVGNEWEYRSYIEGGTLAAAVWRFEGITPEEFPDGLPVEMTIRVFRSYKGEISEGILGSLVIRNPQDENIRSSEIPFEAEEYSVQQIMVGRTLTNVAGEPVDLFEEFVVDGAVELVMRCETPQQYFGMAQADVYLR
;
A
#
# COMPACT_ATOMS: atom_id res chain seq x y z
N MET A 1 4.69 -6.81 4.14
CA MET A 1 3.89 -7.94 4.62
C MET A 1 2.65 -7.93 3.77
N VAL A 2 2.45 -8.94 2.93
CA VAL A 2 1.33 -8.94 2.01
C VAL A 2 0.07 -9.33 2.79
N ILE A 3 -0.99 -8.53 2.66
CA ILE A 3 -2.23 -8.70 3.43
C ILE A 3 -3.06 -9.74 2.67
N GLU A 4 -2.88 -11.01 2.99
CA GLU A 4 -3.59 -12.13 2.33
C GLU A 4 -5.02 -12.31 2.84
N ASN A 5 -5.32 -11.74 4.01
CA ASN A 5 -6.65 -11.79 4.60
C ASN A 5 -7.22 -10.38 4.68
N PRO A 6 -8.50 -10.18 4.32
CA PRO A 6 -9.15 -8.88 4.47
C PRO A 6 -9.00 -8.41 5.92
N LEU A 7 -8.53 -7.16 6.07
CA LEU A 7 -8.43 -6.57 7.40
C LEU A 7 -9.83 -6.45 7.98
N PRO A 8 -10.12 -7.03 9.15
CA PRO A 8 -11.41 -6.86 9.76
C PRO A 8 -11.68 -5.37 9.98
N PRO A 9 -12.93 -4.91 9.77
CA PRO A 9 -13.34 -3.56 10.12
C PRO A 9 -12.90 -3.19 11.55
N PHE A 10 -12.51 -1.94 11.76
CA PHE A 10 -11.91 -1.49 13.03
C PHE A 10 -12.79 -1.77 14.25
N ASP A 11 -14.12 -1.64 14.08
CA ASP A 11 -15.15 -1.94 15.07
C ASP A 11 -15.24 -3.43 15.42
N GLN A 12 -14.96 -4.33 14.49
CA GLN A 12 -14.91 -5.78 14.73
C GLN A 12 -13.56 -6.20 15.33
N TRP A 13 -12.48 -5.57 14.88
CA TRP A 13 -11.12 -5.84 15.34
C TRP A 13 -10.89 -5.39 16.79
N LEU A 14 -11.33 -4.16 17.14
CA LEU A 14 -11.00 -3.52 18.40
C LEU A 14 -11.45 -4.32 19.65
N PRO A 15 -12.67 -4.88 19.73
CA PRO A 15 -13.08 -5.69 20.88
C PRO A 15 -12.23 -6.95 21.04
N ILE A 16 -11.91 -7.64 19.94
CA ILE A 16 -11.10 -8.86 19.95
C ILE A 16 -9.67 -8.53 20.41
N ALA A 17 -9.08 -7.47 19.85
CA ALA A 17 -7.76 -7.00 20.24
C ALA A 17 -7.70 -6.56 21.71
N LEU A 18 -8.74 -5.88 22.21
CA LEU A 18 -8.85 -5.50 23.62
C LEU A 18 -8.86 -6.72 24.53
N LEU A 19 -9.61 -7.77 24.18
CA LEU A 19 -9.64 -9.02 24.95
C LEU A 19 -8.27 -9.69 25.01
N TRP A 20 -7.57 -9.78 23.88
CA TRP A 20 -6.19 -10.29 23.85
C TRP A 20 -5.25 -9.43 24.70
N TRP A 21 -5.36 -8.11 24.59
CA TRP A 21 -4.54 -7.19 25.37
C TRP A 21 -4.78 -7.34 26.88
N VAL A 22 -6.04 -7.44 27.30
CA VAL A 22 -6.42 -7.71 28.71
C VAL A 22 -5.88 -9.08 29.15
N GLY A 23 -6.02 -10.10 28.31
CA GLY A 23 -5.51 -11.45 28.58
C GLY A 23 -3.99 -11.47 28.77
N VAL A 24 -3.24 -10.87 27.84
CA VAL A 24 -1.78 -10.76 27.93
C VAL A 24 -1.36 -9.95 29.17
N SER A 25 -2.01 -8.82 29.43
CA SER A 25 -1.74 -7.98 30.60
C SER A 25 -1.99 -8.74 31.91
N LEU A 26 -3.05 -9.55 31.97
CA LEU A 26 -3.35 -10.41 33.11
C LEU A 26 -2.26 -11.47 33.30
N VAL A 27 -1.85 -12.17 32.23
CA VAL A 27 -0.79 -13.18 32.27
C VAL A 27 0.53 -12.57 32.74
N LEU A 28 0.93 -11.41 32.21
CA LEU A 28 2.15 -10.71 32.61
C LEU A 28 2.08 -10.25 34.07
N THR A 29 0.91 -9.79 34.53
CA THR A 29 0.71 -9.40 35.93
C THR A 29 0.84 -10.61 36.86
N ILE A 30 0.21 -11.74 36.52
CA ILE A 30 0.31 -12.99 37.28
C ILE A 30 1.76 -13.48 37.32
N ALA A 31 2.45 -13.47 36.17
CA ALA A 31 3.85 -13.85 36.09
C ALA A 31 4.74 -12.95 36.96
N GLY A 32 4.53 -11.63 36.91
CA GLY A 32 5.25 -10.67 37.75
C GLY A 32 5.02 -10.89 39.25
N VAL A 33 3.77 -11.15 39.65
CA VAL A 33 3.42 -11.50 41.04
C VAL A 33 4.05 -12.83 41.46
N ALA A 34 4.03 -13.84 40.59
CA ALA A 34 4.65 -15.13 40.85
C ALA A 34 6.18 -15.02 41.02
N VAL A 35 6.85 -14.28 40.14
CA VAL A 35 8.29 -13.99 40.26
C VAL A 35 8.58 -13.22 41.55
N GLY A 36 7.78 -12.21 41.88
CA GLY A 36 7.90 -11.46 43.14
C GLY A 36 7.75 -12.35 44.37
N TYR A 37 6.77 -13.25 44.37
CA TYR A 37 6.58 -14.25 45.42
C TYR A 37 7.77 -15.19 45.55
N ILE A 38 8.28 -15.74 44.43
CA ILE A 38 9.43 -16.64 44.42
C ILE A 38 10.67 -15.94 45.03
N VAL A 39 10.96 -14.72 44.59
CA VAL A 39 12.08 -13.92 45.12
C VAL A 39 11.91 -13.65 46.62
N ALA A 40 10.70 -13.30 47.06
CA ALA A 40 10.40 -13.08 48.48
C ALA A 40 10.51 -14.37 49.29
N ALA A 41 10.10 -15.52 48.74
CA ALA A 41 10.16 -16.82 49.40
C ALA A 41 11.60 -17.26 49.63
N PHE A 42 12.49 -17.04 48.66
CA PHE A 42 13.93 -17.30 48.82
C PHE A 42 14.60 -16.38 49.84
N ARG A 43 14.17 -15.11 49.95
CA ARG A 43 14.79 -14.13 50.86
C ARG A 43 14.27 -14.17 52.30
N HIS A 44 12.99 -14.48 52.48
CA HIS A 44 12.30 -14.29 53.76
C HIS A 44 11.50 -15.52 54.23
N GLY A 45 11.48 -16.61 53.45
CA GLY A 45 10.69 -17.81 53.70
C GLY A 45 9.26 -17.73 53.11
N PRO A 46 8.61 -18.88 52.86
CA PRO A 46 7.35 -18.95 52.11
C PRO A 46 6.17 -18.27 52.82
N ALA A 47 6.05 -18.41 54.14
CA ALA A 47 4.97 -17.79 54.91
C ALA A 47 5.04 -16.25 54.85
N ARG A 48 6.24 -15.69 55.05
CA ARG A 48 6.46 -14.24 55.00
C ARG A 48 6.33 -13.68 53.58
N ALA A 49 6.70 -14.46 52.57
CA ALA A 49 6.49 -14.11 51.17
C ALA A 49 5.01 -13.98 50.80
N ALA A 50 4.16 -14.86 51.32
CA ALA A 50 2.71 -14.78 51.11
C ALA A 50 2.12 -13.50 51.71
N GLU A 51 2.55 -13.11 52.91
CA GLU A 51 2.11 -11.86 53.56
C GLU A 51 2.57 -10.61 52.78
N ILE A 52 3.83 -10.56 52.34
CA ILE A 52 4.38 -9.45 51.54
C ILE A 52 3.61 -9.33 50.23
N THR A 53 3.44 -10.44 49.52
CA THR A 53 2.76 -10.48 48.21
C THR A 53 1.27 -10.12 48.35
N GLY A 54 0.60 -10.66 49.36
CA GLY A 54 -0.82 -10.37 49.62
C GLY A 54 -1.05 -8.92 50.08
N THR A 55 -0.10 -8.31 50.79
CA THR A 55 -0.17 -6.89 51.16
C THR A 55 0.09 -6.00 49.94
N ALA A 56 1.08 -6.34 49.12
CA ALA A 56 1.36 -5.64 47.87
C ALA A 56 0.16 -5.69 46.92
N LEU A 57 -0.46 -6.87 46.73
CA LEU A 57 -1.63 -7.02 45.85
C LEU A 57 -2.83 -6.21 46.36
N ARG A 58 -3.13 -6.28 47.67
CA ARG A 58 -4.21 -5.46 48.26
C ARG A 58 -3.95 -3.97 48.11
N SER A 59 -2.71 -3.52 48.31
CA SER A 59 -2.33 -2.12 48.12
C SER A 59 -2.46 -1.69 46.66
N ALA A 60 -2.05 -2.54 45.70
CA ALA A 60 -2.16 -2.28 44.27
C ALA A 60 -3.62 -2.17 43.81
N VAL A 61 -4.48 -3.08 44.28
CA VAL A 61 -5.93 -3.03 43.99
C VAL A 61 -6.57 -1.77 44.59
N ALA A 62 -6.25 -1.45 45.86
CA ALA A 62 -6.74 -0.23 46.49
C ALA A 62 -6.25 1.05 45.78
N ASP A 63 -5.02 1.02 45.26
CA ASP A 63 -4.47 2.11 44.46
C ASP A 63 -5.14 2.26 43.09
N PHE A 64 -5.40 1.14 42.42
CA PHE A 64 -6.07 1.13 41.13
C PHE A 64 -7.53 1.60 41.24
N LEU A 65 -8.29 1.08 42.21
CA LEU A 65 -9.68 1.47 42.43
C LEU A 65 -9.82 2.91 42.94
N GLY A 66 -8.81 3.42 43.61
CA GLY A 66 -8.79 4.77 44.15
C GLY A 66 -8.22 5.84 43.22
N MET A 67 -8.00 5.51 41.94
CA MET A 67 -7.48 6.44 40.94
C MET A 67 -8.49 7.56 40.64
N SER A 68 -8.00 8.79 40.53
CA SER A 68 -8.79 9.94 40.08
C SER A 68 -8.35 10.38 38.69
N ALA A 69 -9.28 10.37 37.73
CA ALA A 69 -9.04 10.84 36.37
C ALA A 69 -8.51 12.29 36.32
N GLY A 70 -8.98 13.16 37.23
CA GLY A 70 -8.52 14.55 37.31
C GLY A 70 -7.04 14.68 37.69
N ARG A 71 -6.54 13.84 38.60
CA ARG A 71 -5.12 13.82 38.99
C ARG A 71 -4.25 13.26 37.87
N VAL A 72 -4.71 12.17 37.25
CA VAL A 72 -4.05 11.55 36.09
C VAL A 72 -3.90 12.55 34.96
N PHE A 73 -4.96 13.30 34.62
CA PHE A 73 -4.91 14.33 33.58
C PHE A 73 -3.97 15.48 33.94
N ALA A 74 -3.97 15.94 35.19
CA ALA A 74 -3.05 16.98 35.64
C ALA A 74 -1.57 16.55 35.52
N LEU A 75 -1.26 15.29 35.85
CA LEU A 75 0.07 14.71 35.69
C LEU A 75 0.44 14.50 34.21
N ALA A 76 -0.52 14.09 33.38
CA ALA A 76 -0.32 13.97 31.94
C ALA A 76 0.02 15.32 31.30
N ARG A 77 -0.72 16.38 31.67
CA ARG A 77 -0.44 17.74 31.21
C ARG A 77 0.95 18.21 31.65
N LEU A 78 1.35 17.90 32.89
CA LEU A 78 2.70 18.21 33.37
C LEU A 78 3.77 17.49 32.56
N ALA A 79 3.60 16.19 32.29
CA ALA A 79 4.52 15.40 31.47
C ALA A 79 4.62 15.92 30.03
N MET A 80 3.51 16.38 29.43
CA MET A 80 3.51 17.04 28.12
C MET A 80 4.34 18.34 28.14
N GLN A 81 4.11 19.21 29.13
CA GLN A 81 4.84 20.48 29.27
C GLN A 81 6.33 20.24 29.46
N GLU A 82 6.70 19.23 30.24
CA GLU A 82 8.09 18.82 30.42
C GLU A 82 8.71 18.33 29.11
N SER A 83 7.98 17.52 28.34
CA SER A 83 8.43 17.01 27.05
C SER A 83 8.76 18.16 26.08
N PHE A 84 7.87 19.16 25.96
CA PHE A 84 8.13 20.33 25.12
C PHE A 84 9.35 21.13 25.56
N ARG A 85 9.56 21.30 26.87
CA ARG A 85 10.74 22.01 27.40
C ARG A 85 12.05 21.25 27.17
N ARG A 86 12.00 19.92 27.07
CA ARG A 86 13.16 19.06 26.78
C ARG A 86 13.56 19.06 25.30
N ARG A 87 13.13 20.05 24.52
CA ARG A 87 13.46 20.23 23.08
C ARG A 87 12.97 19.07 22.20
N VAL A 88 11.87 18.41 22.56
CA VAL A 88 11.22 17.40 21.70
C VAL A 88 10.86 17.96 20.32
N LEU A 89 10.58 19.26 20.23
CA LEU A 89 10.34 19.96 18.97
C LEU A 89 11.54 19.95 18.00
N VAL A 90 12.76 19.61 18.46
CA VAL A 90 13.92 19.40 17.57
C VAL A 90 13.65 18.29 16.56
N VAL A 91 12.83 17.30 16.90
CA VAL A 91 12.43 16.25 15.95
C VAL A 91 11.68 16.84 14.75
N LEU A 92 10.85 17.88 14.94
CA LEU A 92 10.23 18.60 13.81
C LEU A 92 11.27 19.31 12.95
N VAL A 93 12.23 19.99 13.59
CA VAL A 93 13.29 20.68 12.85
C VAL A 93 14.09 19.70 12.01
N VAL A 94 14.47 18.56 12.58
CA VAL A 94 15.15 17.48 11.85
C VAL A 94 14.26 16.96 10.72
N PHE A 95 12.96 16.77 10.95
CA PHE A 95 12.02 16.35 9.92
C PHE A 95 11.96 17.34 8.75
N PHE A 96 11.87 18.65 9.02
CA PHE A 96 11.90 19.68 7.97
C PHE A 96 13.20 19.67 7.17
N VAL A 97 14.35 19.47 7.84
CA VAL A 97 15.65 19.34 7.14
C VAL A 97 15.67 18.10 6.25
N VAL A 98 15.15 16.96 6.74
CA VAL A 98 15.04 15.73 5.95
C VAL A 98 14.14 15.94 4.72
N LEU A 99 12.99 16.60 4.88
CA LEU A 99 12.13 16.93 3.74
C LEU A 99 12.77 17.92 2.76
N GLY A 100 13.52 18.90 3.26
CA GLY A 100 14.26 19.84 2.40
C GLY A 100 15.35 19.14 1.58
N PHE A 101 16.02 18.15 2.17
CA PHE A 101 16.96 17.30 1.44
C PHE A 101 16.22 16.41 0.42
N ALA A 102 15.08 15.84 0.81
CA ALA A 102 14.25 15.04 -0.08
C ALA A 102 13.78 15.83 -1.30
N ALA A 103 13.37 17.10 -1.12
CA ALA A 103 12.98 17.98 -2.22
C ALA A 103 14.07 18.15 -3.29
N TRP A 104 15.35 17.99 -2.92
CA TRP A 104 16.47 18.12 -3.84
C TRP A 104 16.90 16.77 -4.45
N PHE A 105 16.68 15.66 -3.74
CA PHE A 105 17.19 14.34 -4.14
C PHE A 105 16.13 13.37 -4.67
N LEU A 106 14.84 13.67 -4.48
CA LEU A 106 13.76 12.83 -5.02
C LEU A 106 13.65 13.05 -6.52
N ASP A 107 13.84 11.97 -7.26
CA ASP A 107 13.80 11.94 -8.70
C ASP A 107 12.36 12.00 -9.21
N SER A 108 12.04 13.04 -9.98
CA SER A 108 10.74 13.25 -10.60
C SER A 108 10.56 12.40 -11.87
N GLU A 109 11.65 11.88 -12.45
CA GLU A 109 11.64 11.04 -13.66
C GLU A 109 11.28 9.57 -13.38
N ASN A 110 11.06 9.20 -12.12
CA ASN A 110 10.73 7.83 -11.77
C ASN A 110 9.30 7.48 -12.20
N ARG A 111 9.09 6.34 -12.89
CA ARG A 111 7.74 5.86 -13.28
C ARG A 111 6.72 5.78 -12.12
N ASP A 112 7.19 5.64 -10.88
CA ASP A 112 6.36 5.50 -9.67
C ASP A 112 6.50 6.72 -8.71
N VAL A 113 6.54 7.96 -9.21
CA VAL A 113 6.81 9.19 -8.42
C VAL A 113 5.97 9.28 -7.13
N GLY A 114 4.65 9.06 -7.23
CA GLY A 114 3.75 9.15 -6.08
C GLY A 114 4.11 8.18 -4.95
N LYS A 115 4.45 6.93 -5.29
CA LYS A 115 4.87 5.90 -4.35
C LYS A 115 6.22 6.23 -3.72
N LEU A 116 7.16 6.77 -4.49
CA LEU A 116 8.47 7.19 -4.00
C LEU A 116 8.34 8.26 -2.90
N TYR A 117 7.57 9.33 -3.17
CA TYR A 117 7.34 10.42 -2.22
C TYR A 117 6.61 9.95 -0.95
N VAL A 118 5.52 9.18 -1.11
CA VAL A 118 4.74 8.65 0.02
C VAL A 118 5.61 7.74 0.90
N ASN A 119 6.34 6.80 0.29
CA ASN A 119 7.21 5.89 1.04
C ASN A 119 8.30 6.66 1.80
N PHE A 120 8.96 7.62 1.15
CA PHE A 120 9.99 8.41 1.80
C PHE A 120 9.45 9.14 3.04
N VAL A 121 8.32 9.86 2.91
CA VAL A 121 7.72 10.62 4.01
C VAL A 121 7.25 9.72 5.15
N LEU A 122 6.59 8.60 4.83
CA LEU A 122 6.12 7.63 5.83
C LEU A 122 7.30 6.97 6.56
N THR A 123 8.35 6.60 5.84
CA THR A 123 9.57 6.01 6.41
C THR A 123 10.29 7.00 7.32
N ALA A 124 10.52 8.24 6.86
CA ALA A 124 11.13 9.29 7.68
C ALA A 124 10.32 9.56 8.95
N THR A 125 8.99 9.66 8.82
CA THR A 125 8.08 9.87 9.95
C THR A 125 8.13 8.71 10.94
N THR A 126 8.15 7.47 10.45
CA THR A 126 8.20 6.27 11.28
C THR A 126 9.48 6.21 12.11
N TYR A 127 10.65 6.37 11.48
CA TYR A 127 11.92 6.29 12.20
C TYR A 127 12.10 7.43 13.21
N LEU A 128 11.73 8.66 12.85
CA LEU A 128 11.82 9.80 13.76
C LEU A 128 10.84 9.67 14.93
N SER A 129 9.62 9.19 14.69
CA SER A 129 8.63 8.96 15.75
C SER A 129 9.06 7.84 16.69
N MET A 130 9.62 6.75 16.15
CA MET A 130 10.16 5.66 16.96
C MET A 130 11.32 6.13 17.83
N LEU A 131 12.24 6.92 17.26
CA LEU A 131 13.35 7.53 17.99
C LEU A 131 12.85 8.46 19.10
N LEU A 132 11.87 9.31 18.81
CA LEU A 132 11.24 10.19 19.80
C LEU A 132 10.63 9.39 20.96
N ALA A 133 9.84 8.36 20.65
CA ALA A 133 9.19 7.52 21.65
C ALA A 133 10.21 6.81 22.55
N LEU A 134 11.29 6.30 21.96
CA LEU A 134 12.40 5.67 22.68
C LEU A 134 13.05 6.66 23.65
N PHE A 135 13.47 7.83 23.18
CA PHE A 135 14.14 8.83 24.02
C PHE A 135 13.24 9.37 25.13
N LEU A 136 11.97 9.67 24.83
CA LEU A 136 11.01 10.12 25.84
C LEU A 136 10.80 9.06 26.91
N SER A 137 10.59 7.81 26.52
CA SER A 137 10.33 6.72 27.46
C SER A 137 11.54 6.45 28.35
N VAL A 138 12.72 6.22 27.75
CA VAL A 138 13.93 5.78 28.46
C VAL A 138 14.43 6.82 29.46
N PHE A 139 14.42 8.11 29.10
CA PHE A 139 14.98 9.16 29.95
C PHE A 139 13.96 9.88 30.83
N SER A 140 12.67 9.56 30.74
CA SER A 140 11.64 10.23 31.55
C SER A 140 11.87 10.03 33.04
N LEU A 141 11.81 8.78 33.52
CA LEU A 141 11.94 8.46 34.94
C LEU A 141 13.37 8.67 35.47
N PRO A 142 14.44 8.20 34.80
CA PRO A 142 15.79 8.37 35.33
C PRO A 142 16.19 9.84 35.55
N ASN A 143 15.78 10.74 34.65
CA ASN A 143 16.06 12.16 34.83
C ASN A 143 15.30 12.75 36.02
N ASP A 144 14.08 12.30 36.28
CA ASP A 144 13.32 12.75 37.46
C ASP A 144 13.94 12.30 38.77
N LEU A 145 14.48 11.08 38.81
CA LEU A 145 15.24 10.60 39.96
C LEU A 145 16.52 11.42 40.13
N LYS A 146 17.28 11.62 39.04
CA LYS A 146 18.54 12.38 39.06
C LYS A 146 18.34 13.83 39.52
N GLN A 147 17.28 14.49 39.05
CA GLN A 147 16.94 15.88 39.39
C GLN A 147 16.13 16.02 40.69
N ARG A 148 15.82 14.90 41.37
CA ARG A 148 15.04 14.85 42.62
C ARG A 148 13.63 15.45 42.49
N THR A 149 13.10 15.63 41.28
CA THR A 149 11.76 16.17 41.03
C THR A 149 10.67 15.21 41.49
N ILE A 150 10.91 13.90 41.36
CA ILE A 150 9.94 12.87 41.77
C ILE A 150 9.56 12.97 43.26
N TYR A 151 10.50 13.35 44.14
CA TYR A 151 10.23 13.48 45.57
C TYR A 151 9.20 14.58 45.87
N THR A 152 9.15 15.64 45.07
CA THR A 152 8.16 16.71 45.23
C THR A 152 6.75 16.30 44.78
N ILE A 153 6.66 15.34 43.86
CA ILE A 153 5.39 14.81 43.37
C ILE A 153 4.83 13.82 44.39
N VAL A 154 5.69 12.93 44.92
CA VAL A 154 5.30 11.89 45.89
C VAL A 154 4.89 12.48 47.25
N THR A 155 5.30 13.72 47.59
CA THR A 155 4.79 14.41 48.79
C THR A 155 3.34 14.89 48.68
N LYS A 156 2.77 14.94 47.46
CA LYS A 156 1.35 15.27 47.26
C LYS A 156 0.51 13.99 47.39
N PRO A 157 -0.79 14.08 47.74
CA PRO A 157 -1.68 12.93 47.86
C PRO A 157 -2.06 12.36 46.47
N VAL A 158 -1.05 11.82 45.77
CA VAL A 158 -1.10 11.26 44.42
C VAL A 158 -0.58 9.83 44.51
N ARG A 159 -1.31 8.89 43.90
CA ARG A 159 -0.95 7.46 43.96
C ARG A 159 0.16 7.14 42.95
N PRO A 160 1.04 6.16 43.21
CA PRO A 160 2.10 5.77 42.28
C PRO A 160 1.58 5.39 40.88
N VAL A 161 0.44 4.69 40.80
CA VAL A 161 -0.18 4.32 39.53
C VAL A 161 -0.62 5.55 38.73
N GLU A 162 -1.13 6.60 39.40
CA GLU A 162 -1.54 7.86 38.75
C GLU A 162 -0.34 8.58 38.13
N ILE A 163 0.84 8.53 38.77
CA ILE A 163 2.09 9.12 38.26
C ILE A 163 2.53 8.43 36.97
N VAL A 164 2.57 7.09 36.97
CA VAL A 164 2.98 6.30 35.80
C VAL A 164 1.99 6.45 34.66
N LEU A 165 0.70 6.31 34.94
CA LEU A 165 -0.37 6.45 33.94
C LEU A 165 -0.40 7.87 33.35
N GLY A 166 -0.27 8.90 34.21
CA GLY A 166 -0.17 10.29 33.76
C GLY A 166 1.00 10.49 32.80
N ARG A 167 2.18 9.96 33.10
CA ARG A 167 3.34 10.04 32.18
C ARG A 167 3.09 9.33 30.86
N ILE A 168 2.56 8.11 30.90
CA ILE A 168 2.25 7.33 29.69
C ILE A 168 1.29 8.13 28.81
N LEU A 169 0.18 8.61 29.36
CA LEU A 169 -0.80 9.42 28.63
C LEU A 169 -0.20 10.73 28.11
N GLY A 170 0.64 11.41 28.91
CA GLY A 170 1.30 12.65 28.50
C GLY A 170 2.28 12.46 27.35
N PHE A 171 3.10 11.41 27.37
CA PHE A 171 4.02 11.10 26.28
C PHE A 171 3.29 10.59 25.04
N MET A 172 2.24 9.78 25.19
CA MET A 172 1.39 9.39 24.07
C MET A 172 0.77 10.62 23.41
N ALA A 173 0.17 11.53 24.19
CA ALA A 173 -0.40 12.76 23.65
C ALA A 173 0.66 13.64 22.94
N CYS A 174 1.86 13.75 23.51
CA CYS A 174 2.96 14.48 22.87
C CYS A 174 3.38 13.83 21.53
N GLY A 175 3.53 12.50 21.51
CA GLY A 175 3.83 11.73 20.29
C GLY A 175 2.72 11.84 19.25
N THR A 176 1.45 11.78 19.64
CA THR A 176 0.31 11.95 18.73
C THR A 176 0.26 13.34 18.12
N VAL A 177 0.47 14.40 18.91
CA VAL A 177 0.55 15.79 18.39
C VAL A 177 1.72 15.92 17.42
N MET A 178 2.88 15.36 17.75
CA MET A 178 4.04 15.36 16.88
C MET A 178 3.76 14.66 15.54
N LEU A 179 3.20 13.45 15.62
CA LEU A 179 2.82 12.65 14.46
C LEU A 179 1.77 13.34 13.60
N ALA A 180 0.80 14.01 14.21
CA ALA A 180 -0.21 14.78 13.48
C ALA A 180 0.42 15.95 12.71
N VAL A 181 1.34 16.70 13.33
CA VAL A 181 2.07 17.79 12.65
C VAL A 181 2.93 17.24 11.51
N MET A 182 3.70 16.18 11.75
CA MET A 182 4.51 15.54 10.71
C MET A 182 3.64 14.98 9.58
N GLY A 183 2.47 14.41 9.90
CA GLY A 183 1.51 13.93 8.92
C GLY A 183 0.92 15.04 8.05
N VAL A 184 0.53 16.17 8.64
CA VAL A 184 0.03 17.35 7.89
C VAL A 184 1.12 17.93 7.00
N VAL A 185 2.32 18.15 7.53
CA VAL A 185 3.45 18.67 6.76
C VAL A 185 3.85 17.71 5.65
N GLY A 186 3.92 16.41 5.96
CA GLY A 186 4.22 15.36 5.00
C GLY A 186 3.17 15.27 3.89
N TYR A 187 1.89 15.38 4.21
CA TYR A 187 0.81 15.45 3.22
C TYR A 187 0.98 16.64 2.28
N VAL A 188 1.22 17.85 2.83
CA VAL A 188 1.46 19.05 2.01
C VAL A 188 2.69 18.89 1.13
N PHE A 189 3.77 18.30 1.65
CA PHE A 189 4.99 18.02 0.89
C PHE A 189 4.74 17.07 -0.28
N VAL A 190 4.04 15.94 -0.05
CA VAL A 190 3.73 14.96 -1.10
C VAL A 190 2.83 15.56 -2.17
N VAL A 191 1.75 16.25 -1.77
CA VAL A 191 0.82 16.85 -2.73
C VAL A 191 1.52 17.91 -3.57
N ARG A 192 2.31 18.79 -2.94
CA ARG A 192 2.99 19.88 -3.66
C ARG A 192 4.20 19.43 -4.47
N GLY A 193 4.92 18.40 -4.02
CA GLY A 193 6.11 17.90 -4.71
C GLY A 193 5.80 17.10 -5.97
N VAL A 194 4.55 16.66 -6.13
CA VAL A 194 4.11 15.78 -7.20
C VAL A 194 3.15 16.48 -8.17
N GLN A 195 2.52 17.58 -7.74
CA GLN A 195 1.69 18.43 -8.60
C GLN A 195 2.51 19.10 -9.70
N HIS A 196 2.21 18.76 -10.95
CA HIS A 196 2.74 19.42 -12.14
C HIS A 196 1.65 19.52 -13.22
N THR A 197 1.90 20.27 -14.28
CA THR A 197 0.97 20.42 -15.41
C THR A 197 1.79 20.46 -16.67
N HIS A 198 1.24 19.91 -17.74
CA HIS A 198 1.85 20.05 -19.06
C HIS A 198 1.11 21.08 -19.90
N THR A 199 1.73 21.46 -21.01
CA THR A 199 1.12 22.25 -22.06
C THR A 199 1.05 21.43 -23.35
N ILE A 200 0.05 21.68 -24.18
CA ILE A 200 -0.09 21.04 -25.48
C ILE A 200 0.08 22.13 -26.53
N ASP A 201 0.98 21.92 -27.48
CA ASP A 201 1.10 22.77 -28.65
C ASP A 201 0.02 22.35 -29.67
N PRO A 202 -0.99 23.19 -29.97
CA PRO A 202 -2.07 22.85 -30.89
C PRO A 202 -1.55 22.46 -32.29
N VAL A 203 -0.40 23.00 -32.70
CA VAL A 203 0.21 22.75 -34.02
C VAL A 203 0.83 21.35 -34.10
N ALA A 204 1.18 20.75 -32.95
CA ALA A 204 1.78 19.43 -32.88
C ALA A 204 0.74 18.29 -32.87
N LEU A 205 -0.56 18.59 -32.84
CA LEU A 205 -1.62 17.60 -32.94
C LEU A 205 -1.82 17.17 -34.39
N VAL A 206 -1.67 15.88 -34.66
CA VAL A 206 -1.86 15.25 -35.96
C VAL A 206 -3.27 14.67 -36.04
N GLU A 207 -3.97 14.94 -37.15
CA GLU A 207 -5.26 14.31 -37.42
C GLU A 207 -5.06 12.83 -37.74
N VAL A 208 -5.85 11.98 -37.08
CA VAL A 208 -5.82 10.54 -37.28
C VAL A 208 -6.76 10.21 -38.44
N ASP A 209 -6.19 9.87 -39.59
CA ASP A 209 -6.96 9.44 -40.75
C ASP A 209 -7.47 8.01 -40.53
N ALA A 210 -8.78 7.87 -40.32
CA ALA A 210 -9.47 6.59 -40.10
C ALA A 210 -9.38 5.60 -41.29
N SER A 211 -8.71 5.95 -42.38
CA SER A 211 -8.54 5.12 -43.57
C SER A 211 -7.18 4.40 -43.71
N ASN A 212 -6.23 4.64 -42.79
CA ASN A 212 -4.92 3.98 -42.79
C ASN A 212 -4.70 3.12 -41.53
N PRO A 213 -4.72 1.78 -41.61
CA PRO A 213 -4.62 0.89 -40.46
C PRO A 213 -3.20 0.67 -39.92
N ASP A 214 -2.18 1.34 -40.46
CA ASP A 214 -0.77 1.22 -40.00
C ASP A 214 -0.45 2.04 -38.74
N VAL A 215 -1.46 2.67 -38.12
CA VAL A 215 -1.33 3.18 -36.74
C VAL A 215 -2.00 2.13 -35.86
N ASP A 216 -1.19 1.23 -35.30
CA ASP A 216 -1.58 0.34 -34.21
C ASP A 216 -2.00 1.21 -33.02
N ILE A 217 -3.26 1.65 -33.02
CA ILE A 217 -3.89 2.26 -31.85
C ILE A 217 -4.40 1.10 -31.02
N GLU A 218 -3.49 0.43 -30.32
CA GLU A 218 -3.85 -0.20 -29.06
C GLU A 218 -4.42 0.92 -28.21
N ALA A 219 -5.74 0.92 -28.00
CA ALA A 219 -6.43 1.87 -27.14
C ALA A 219 -6.03 1.59 -25.69
N GLU A 220 -4.79 1.91 -25.34
CA GLU A 220 -4.24 1.72 -24.02
C GLU A 220 -4.61 2.93 -23.15
N HIS A 221 -5.76 2.79 -22.48
CA HIS A 221 -6.11 3.46 -21.23
C HIS A 221 -6.22 5.00 -21.24
N ALA A 222 -7.33 5.52 -21.80
CA ALA A 222 -7.91 6.77 -21.30
C ALA A 222 -8.77 6.48 -20.06
N ALA A 223 -8.21 6.67 -18.86
CA ALA A 223 -8.97 6.59 -17.62
C ALA A 223 -9.90 7.83 -17.46
N THR A 224 -11.03 7.84 -18.17
CA THR A 224 -12.15 8.76 -17.89
C THR A 224 -13.41 7.92 -17.62
N PRO A 225 -14.14 8.18 -16.51
CA PRO A 225 -15.19 7.29 -16.03
C PRO A 225 -16.46 7.39 -16.87
N ALA A 226 -17.18 6.27 -16.91
CA ALA A 226 -18.62 6.12 -17.06
C ALA A 226 -19.39 7.35 -17.58
N SER A 227 -19.58 7.40 -18.89
CA SER A 227 -20.79 7.97 -19.48
C SER A 227 -21.28 6.98 -20.52
N ASP A 228 -22.59 6.74 -20.54
CA ASP A 228 -23.36 5.77 -21.33
C ASP A 228 -23.17 5.84 -22.88
N ASP A 229 -22.17 6.58 -23.36
CA ASP A 229 -21.86 6.87 -24.77
C ASP A 229 -20.54 6.20 -25.23
N ALA A 230 -20.25 4.99 -24.75
CA ALA A 230 -19.06 4.23 -25.18
C ALA A 230 -19.13 3.80 -26.67
N GLU A 231 -20.31 3.85 -27.29
CA GLU A 231 -20.57 3.24 -28.59
C GLU A 231 -20.08 4.06 -29.81
N GLN A 232 -19.41 5.21 -29.64
CA GLN A 232 -18.90 5.96 -30.80
C GLN A 232 -17.70 6.88 -30.53
N ARG A 233 -16.81 6.53 -29.60
CA ARG A 233 -15.55 7.27 -29.41
C ARG A 233 -14.53 6.88 -30.48
N THR A 234 -14.38 7.71 -31.49
CA THR A 234 -13.29 7.57 -32.48
C THR A 234 -12.22 8.62 -32.21
N LEU A 235 -10.95 8.21 -32.21
CA LEU A 235 -9.80 9.09 -32.07
C LEU A 235 -9.70 9.98 -33.32
N VAL A 236 -9.68 11.29 -33.12
CA VAL A 236 -9.66 12.28 -34.21
C VAL A 236 -8.31 12.98 -34.29
N LYS A 237 -7.68 13.28 -33.16
CA LYS A 237 -6.33 13.87 -33.13
C LYS A 237 -5.48 13.19 -32.07
N THR A 238 -4.20 13.05 -32.38
CA THR A 238 -3.17 12.58 -31.44
C THR A 238 -1.98 13.52 -31.44
N GLY A 239 -1.28 13.61 -30.31
CA GLY A 239 -0.02 14.34 -30.22
C GLY A 239 0.63 14.15 -28.87
N ARG A 240 1.48 15.09 -28.45
CA ARG A 240 2.26 14.98 -27.22
C ARG A 240 2.23 16.25 -26.41
N THR A 241 2.29 16.09 -25.10
CA THR A 241 2.47 17.22 -24.18
C THR A 241 3.92 17.71 -24.17
N SER A 242 4.15 18.89 -23.60
CA SER A 242 5.48 19.37 -23.23
C SER A 242 6.17 18.42 -22.24
N ILE A 243 7.50 18.43 -22.23
CA ILE A 243 8.29 17.72 -21.23
C ILE A 243 8.35 18.60 -19.98
N ASP A 244 7.69 18.15 -18.92
CA ASP A 244 7.71 18.79 -17.59
C ASP A 244 8.01 17.71 -16.55
N GLU A 245 8.78 18.06 -15.51
CA GLU A 245 9.25 17.11 -14.50
C GLU A 245 9.93 15.84 -15.09
N GLY A 246 10.51 15.98 -16.29
CA GLY A 246 11.31 14.97 -16.97
C GLY A 246 10.55 13.90 -17.77
N HIS A 247 9.21 14.02 -17.88
CA HIS A 247 8.38 13.13 -18.70
C HIS A 247 7.33 13.92 -19.49
N ARG A 248 6.61 13.23 -20.38
CA ARG A 248 5.53 13.77 -21.22
C ARG A 248 4.50 12.68 -21.46
N HIS A 249 3.28 13.06 -21.82
CA HIS A 249 2.23 12.13 -22.17
C HIS A 249 1.84 12.24 -23.64
N ASP A 250 1.31 11.15 -24.19
CA ASP A 250 0.60 11.20 -25.46
C ASP A 250 -0.83 11.73 -25.21
N VAL A 251 -1.31 12.57 -26.11
CA VAL A 251 -2.60 13.25 -26.03
C VAL A 251 -3.55 12.59 -27.01
N GLU A 252 -4.76 12.31 -26.57
CA GLU A 252 -5.82 11.73 -27.37
C GLU A 252 -7.05 12.64 -27.35
N VAL A 253 -7.52 13.03 -28.54
CA VAL A 253 -8.71 13.85 -28.73
C VAL A 253 -9.75 13.05 -29.50
N TYR A 254 -10.94 12.92 -28.92
CA TYR A 254 -12.03 12.12 -29.44
C TYR A 254 -13.09 12.98 -30.15
N ASN A 255 -13.83 12.36 -31.08
CA ASN A 255 -14.88 13.00 -31.88
C ASN A 255 -16.02 13.63 -31.07
N ASN A 256 -16.25 13.16 -29.84
CA ASN A 256 -17.26 13.69 -28.92
C ASN A 256 -16.80 14.95 -28.16
N GLY A 257 -15.62 15.50 -28.49
CA GLY A 257 -15.05 16.68 -27.85
C GLY A 257 -14.34 16.40 -26.53
N THR A 258 -14.25 15.13 -26.09
CA THR A 258 -13.44 14.76 -24.92
C THR A 258 -11.97 14.60 -25.32
N ALA A 259 -11.07 15.07 -24.47
CA ALA A 259 -9.64 14.90 -24.65
C ALA A 259 -8.98 14.53 -23.32
N GLY A 260 -7.92 13.73 -23.39
CA GLY A 260 -7.17 13.28 -22.24
C GLY A 260 -5.75 12.92 -22.65
N THR A 261 -4.92 12.62 -21.66
CA THR A 261 -3.61 12.04 -21.91
C THR A 261 -3.60 10.55 -21.59
N THR A 262 -2.72 9.81 -22.25
CA THR A 262 -2.43 8.42 -21.89
C THR A 262 -1.83 8.36 -20.47
N ARG A 263 -2.03 7.23 -19.80
CA ARG A 263 -1.40 7.01 -18.50
C ARG A 263 0.08 6.73 -18.70
N ASP A 264 0.93 7.59 -18.16
CA ASP A 264 2.36 7.39 -18.08
C ASP A 264 2.85 7.81 -16.68
N HIS A 265 3.97 7.27 -16.21
CA HIS A 265 4.52 7.55 -14.87
C HIS A 265 3.47 7.48 -13.73
N GLY A 266 2.54 6.51 -13.85
CA GLY A 266 1.52 6.23 -12.84
C GLY A 266 0.34 7.21 -12.79
N HIS A 267 0.19 8.13 -13.75
CA HIS A 267 -0.88 9.12 -13.77
C HIS A 267 -1.27 9.58 -15.17
N TRP A 268 -2.34 10.36 -15.25
CA TRP A 268 -2.84 10.96 -16.49
C TRP A 268 -3.46 12.32 -16.19
N HIS A 269 -3.73 13.09 -17.24
CA HIS A 269 -4.35 14.40 -17.16
C HIS A 269 -5.63 14.44 -17.98
N ASP A 270 -6.66 15.10 -17.46
CA ASP A 270 -7.80 15.50 -18.26
C ASP A 270 -7.39 16.70 -19.12
N VAL A 271 -7.90 16.76 -20.35
CA VAL A 271 -7.65 17.89 -21.25
C VAL A 271 -8.97 18.54 -21.60
N ALA A 272 -9.14 19.79 -21.16
CA ALA A 272 -10.28 20.61 -21.55
C ALA A 272 -9.95 21.33 -22.87
N VAL A 273 -10.75 21.08 -23.90
CA VAL A 273 -10.65 21.75 -25.19
C VAL A 273 -11.60 22.95 -25.21
N SER A 274 -11.08 24.13 -25.57
CA SER A 274 -11.87 25.34 -25.74
C SER A 274 -11.54 26.01 -27.07
N GLY A 275 -12.56 26.38 -27.85
CA GLY A 275 -12.38 26.86 -29.22
C GLY A 275 -12.47 25.73 -30.26
N GLU A 276 -12.41 26.09 -31.54
CA GLU A 276 -12.62 25.18 -32.68
C GLU A 276 -11.61 25.51 -33.79
N GLY A 277 -11.05 24.50 -34.46
CA GLY A 277 -10.04 24.69 -35.52
C GLY A 277 -8.66 25.11 -35.00
N ASP A 278 -7.99 26.02 -35.73
CA ASP A 278 -6.63 26.49 -35.44
C ASP A 278 -6.51 27.35 -34.16
N ASP A 279 -7.64 27.86 -33.64
CA ASP A 279 -7.71 28.64 -32.40
C ASP A 279 -8.01 27.78 -31.16
N ALA A 280 -8.00 26.45 -31.30
CA ALA A 280 -8.28 25.53 -30.20
C ALA A 280 -7.20 25.63 -29.11
N ARG A 281 -7.65 25.88 -27.88
CA ARG A 281 -6.83 25.93 -26.67
C ARG A 281 -7.10 24.70 -25.81
N PHE A 282 -6.01 24.03 -25.46
CA PHE A 282 -6.00 22.83 -24.62
C PHE A 282 -5.51 23.21 -23.23
N ASP A 283 -6.36 23.02 -22.22
CA ASP A 283 -6.00 23.21 -20.81
C ASP A 283 -5.85 21.83 -20.14
N VAL A 284 -4.65 21.54 -19.66
CA VAL A 284 -4.28 20.25 -19.06
C VAL A 284 -4.49 20.34 -17.56
N SER A 285 -5.25 19.41 -17.01
CA SER A 285 -5.56 19.40 -15.58
C SER A 285 -4.34 19.08 -14.72
N GLN A 286 -4.51 19.20 -13.40
CA GLN A 286 -3.60 18.56 -12.44
C GLN A 286 -3.60 17.02 -12.64
N PRO A 287 -2.52 16.33 -12.27
CA PRO A 287 -2.39 14.90 -12.50
C PRO A 287 -3.40 14.10 -11.67
N ARG A 288 -3.97 13.08 -12.30
CA ARG A 288 -4.96 12.18 -11.71
C ARG A 288 -4.42 10.77 -11.56
N GLY A 289 -4.95 10.05 -10.57
CA GLY A 289 -4.58 8.66 -10.31
C GLY A 289 -3.29 8.45 -9.51
N MET A 290 -2.50 9.50 -9.27
CA MET A 290 -1.24 9.41 -8.50
C MET A 290 -1.40 8.89 -7.08
N TYR A 291 -2.55 9.15 -6.46
CA TYR A 291 -2.86 8.69 -5.11
C TYR A 291 -4.06 7.75 -5.15
N THR A 292 -3.79 6.48 -5.38
CA THR A 292 -4.82 5.44 -5.31
C THR A 292 -4.70 4.69 -4.00
N ALA A 293 -5.72 4.76 -3.15
CA ALA A 293 -5.91 3.79 -2.08
C ALA A 293 -6.41 2.49 -2.72
N LYS A 294 -5.52 1.51 -2.89
CA LYS A 294 -5.85 0.24 -3.51
C LYS A 294 -6.71 -0.58 -2.55
N VAL A 295 -7.87 -1.06 -3.02
CA VAL A 295 -8.66 -2.08 -2.33
C VAL A 295 -8.53 -3.36 -3.15
N PRO A 296 -7.39 -4.06 -3.03
CA PRO A 296 -7.12 -5.22 -3.86
C PRO A 296 -8.12 -6.35 -3.57
N VAL A 297 -8.76 -6.86 -4.62
CA VAL A 297 -9.47 -8.14 -4.58
C VAL A 297 -8.45 -9.23 -4.90
N TYR A 298 -8.07 -9.99 -3.88
CA TYR A 298 -7.10 -11.08 -4.03
C TYR A 298 -7.77 -12.38 -4.47
N GLY A 299 -7.14 -13.06 -5.42
CA GLY A 299 -7.52 -14.41 -5.81
C GLY A 299 -6.84 -15.48 -4.95
N THR A 300 -7.23 -16.74 -5.18
CA THR A 300 -6.54 -17.93 -4.65
C THR A 300 -5.58 -18.47 -5.70
N LEU A 301 -4.33 -18.72 -5.32
CA LEU A 301 -3.27 -19.14 -6.23
C LEU A 301 -3.05 -20.65 -6.21
N THR A 302 -3.01 -21.26 -7.38
CA THR A 302 -2.56 -22.64 -7.61
C THR A 302 -1.55 -22.68 -8.75
N PHE A 303 -0.81 -23.78 -8.90
CA PHE A 303 0.22 -23.91 -9.92
C PHE A 303 -0.07 -25.07 -10.87
N LYS A 304 0.51 -25.02 -12.06
CA LYS A 304 0.68 -26.14 -12.98
C LYS A 304 2.17 -26.44 -13.13
N ASP A 305 2.51 -27.72 -13.18
CA ASP A 305 3.89 -28.18 -13.41
C ASP A 305 4.32 -27.98 -14.87
N ARG A 306 5.57 -28.34 -15.17
CA ARG A 306 6.16 -28.22 -16.51
C ARG A 306 5.40 -29.00 -17.60
N GLN A 307 4.62 -30.02 -17.22
CA GLN A 307 3.77 -30.81 -18.11
C GLN A 307 2.32 -30.31 -18.16
N GLY A 308 1.96 -29.29 -17.38
CA GLY A 308 0.61 -28.73 -17.31
C GLY A 308 -0.28 -29.42 -16.28
N ASN A 309 0.24 -30.33 -15.45
CA ASN A 309 -0.57 -30.99 -14.42
C ASN A 309 -0.71 -30.08 -13.19
N PRO A 310 -1.82 -30.18 -12.43
CA PRO A 310 -2.00 -29.42 -11.20
C PRO A 310 -0.88 -29.68 -10.18
N ALA A 311 -0.36 -28.61 -9.61
CA ALA A 311 0.70 -28.60 -8.60
C ALA A 311 0.32 -27.67 -7.43
N ALA A 312 0.62 -28.10 -6.21
CA ALA A 312 0.35 -27.30 -5.01
C ALA A 312 1.25 -26.07 -4.89
N ARG A 313 2.43 -26.10 -5.54
CA ARG A 313 3.44 -25.04 -5.51
C ARG A 313 4.29 -25.12 -6.78
N GLY A 314 4.81 -23.97 -7.20
CA GLY A 314 5.82 -23.90 -8.24
C GLY A 314 7.19 -24.42 -7.78
N ILE A 315 8.21 -24.18 -8.59
CA ILE A 315 9.59 -24.58 -8.29
C ILE A 315 10.29 -23.55 -7.40
N ASN A 316 11.34 -23.97 -6.70
CA ASN A 316 12.25 -23.06 -6.00
C ASN A 316 13.55 -22.93 -6.82
N VAL A 317 13.91 -21.70 -7.16
CA VAL A 317 15.14 -21.36 -7.92
C VAL A 317 16.38 -21.15 -7.04
N GLY A 318 16.35 -21.62 -5.78
CA GLY A 318 17.44 -21.49 -4.80
C GLY A 318 17.28 -20.37 -3.77
N ASN A 319 16.06 -19.85 -3.59
CA ASN A 319 15.77 -18.85 -2.55
C ASN A 319 15.53 -19.53 -1.19
N GLU A 320 16.09 -18.96 -0.13
CA GLU A 320 15.84 -19.37 1.26
C GLU A 320 14.40 -19.08 1.71
N TRP A 321 13.81 -18.01 1.17
CA TRP A 321 12.45 -17.63 1.48
C TRP A 321 11.46 -18.23 0.47
N GLU A 322 10.69 -19.22 0.93
CA GLU A 322 9.75 -19.99 0.09
C GLU A 322 8.39 -19.31 -0.12
N TYR A 323 8.25 -18.03 0.27
CA TYR A 323 7.00 -17.29 0.09
C TYR A 323 6.56 -17.20 -1.38
N ARG A 324 7.53 -17.02 -2.28
CA ARG A 324 7.29 -17.02 -3.73
C ARG A 324 7.75 -18.32 -4.35
N SER A 325 6.90 -18.88 -5.19
CA SER A 325 7.22 -20.05 -6.03
C SER A 325 7.33 -19.61 -7.49
N TYR A 326 8.07 -20.38 -8.29
CA TYR A 326 8.41 -20.01 -9.66
C TYR A 326 7.76 -20.93 -10.69
N ILE A 327 7.42 -20.38 -11.85
CA ILE A 327 7.00 -21.13 -13.04
C ILE A 327 8.11 -21.07 -14.10
N GLU A 328 8.36 -22.20 -14.77
CA GLU A 328 9.41 -22.34 -15.78
C GLU A 328 8.93 -21.87 -17.15
N GLY A 329 9.68 -20.94 -17.75
CA GLY A 329 9.35 -20.37 -19.04
C GLY A 329 9.61 -21.30 -20.21
N GLY A 330 8.80 -21.16 -21.26
CA GLY A 330 8.84 -22.02 -22.45
C GLY A 330 8.30 -23.44 -22.19
N THR A 331 7.49 -23.61 -21.14
CA THR A 331 6.87 -24.89 -20.77
C THR A 331 5.37 -24.74 -20.52
N LEU A 332 4.69 -25.82 -20.14
CA LEU A 332 3.27 -25.76 -19.74
C LEU A 332 3.07 -25.35 -18.27
N ALA A 333 4.15 -25.00 -17.57
CA ALA A 333 4.05 -24.46 -16.22
C ALA A 333 3.28 -23.13 -16.23
N ALA A 334 2.33 -23.01 -15.30
CA ALA A 334 1.46 -21.86 -15.19
C ALA A 334 1.13 -21.58 -13.73
N ALA A 335 0.79 -20.34 -13.44
CA ALA A 335 0.15 -19.97 -12.19
C ALA A 335 -1.29 -19.58 -12.49
N VAL A 336 -2.20 -20.09 -11.67
CA VAL A 336 -3.64 -19.92 -11.86
C VAL A 336 -4.20 -19.21 -10.64
N TRP A 337 -4.67 -17.98 -10.85
CA TRP A 337 -5.42 -17.24 -9.85
C TRP A 337 -6.90 -17.40 -10.09
N ARG A 338 -7.61 -17.91 -9.09
CA ARG A 338 -9.07 -17.94 -9.09
C ARG A 338 -9.59 -16.78 -8.25
N PHE A 339 -10.35 -15.90 -8.89
CA PHE A 339 -11.05 -14.79 -8.23
C PHE A 339 -12.52 -15.18 -8.01
N GLU A 340 -13.12 -14.63 -6.96
CA GLU A 340 -14.53 -14.83 -6.60
C GLU A 340 -15.18 -13.46 -6.35
N GLY A 341 -16.50 -13.39 -6.49
CA GLY A 341 -17.25 -12.13 -6.34
C GLY A 341 -17.18 -11.21 -7.56
N ILE A 342 -16.84 -11.74 -8.74
CA ILE A 342 -16.71 -10.97 -9.97
C ILE A 342 -18.08 -10.76 -10.60
N THR A 343 -18.58 -9.53 -10.58
CA THR A 343 -19.88 -9.18 -11.16
C THR A 343 -19.79 -7.98 -12.11
N PRO A 344 -20.72 -7.86 -13.09
CA PRO A 344 -20.77 -6.71 -13.99
C PRO A 344 -20.99 -5.37 -13.28
N GLU A 345 -21.61 -5.37 -12.10
CA GLU A 345 -21.83 -4.15 -11.32
C GLU A 345 -20.54 -3.63 -10.67
N GLU A 346 -19.68 -4.53 -10.19
CA GLU A 346 -18.38 -4.16 -9.60
C GLU A 346 -17.31 -3.90 -10.67
N PHE A 347 -17.39 -4.58 -11.81
CA PHE A 347 -16.40 -4.53 -12.90
C PHE A 347 -17.04 -4.22 -14.26
N PRO A 348 -17.66 -3.03 -14.46
CA PRO A 348 -18.45 -2.74 -15.66
C PRO A 348 -17.65 -2.76 -16.96
N ASP A 349 -16.38 -2.33 -16.90
CA ASP A 349 -15.50 -2.19 -18.05
C ASP A 349 -14.57 -3.41 -18.27
N GLY A 350 -14.61 -4.39 -17.35
CA GLY A 350 -13.72 -5.55 -17.32
C GLY A 350 -12.84 -5.60 -16.06
N LEU A 351 -11.79 -6.43 -16.07
CA LEU A 351 -10.96 -6.71 -14.90
C LEU A 351 -9.65 -5.88 -14.93
N PRO A 352 -9.47 -4.91 -14.01
CA PRO A 352 -8.22 -4.19 -13.87
C PRO A 352 -7.21 -5.03 -13.09
N VAL A 353 -6.43 -5.84 -13.80
CA VAL A 353 -5.43 -6.74 -13.22
C VAL A 353 -4.17 -5.95 -12.90
N GLU A 354 -3.71 -6.02 -11.66
CA GLU A 354 -2.39 -5.51 -11.27
C GLU A 354 -1.52 -6.66 -10.78
N MET A 355 -0.27 -6.70 -11.25
CA MET A 355 0.67 -7.77 -10.95
C MET A 355 2.07 -7.25 -10.63
N THR A 356 2.74 -7.88 -9.66
CA THR A 356 4.15 -7.65 -9.32
C THR A 356 4.91 -8.95 -9.48
N ILE A 357 5.47 -9.17 -10.67
CA ILE A 357 6.12 -10.44 -11.01
C ILE A 357 7.62 -10.35 -10.71
N ARG A 358 8.16 -11.37 -10.02
CA ARG A 358 9.60 -11.48 -9.83
C ARG A 358 10.21 -12.22 -11.00
N VAL A 359 11.12 -11.59 -11.72
CA VAL A 359 11.84 -12.26 -12.81
C VAL A 359 13.10 -12.89 -12.25
N PHE A 360 13.27 -14.20 -12.42
CA PHE A 360 14.54 -14.88 -12.18
C PHE A 360 15.14 -15.30 -13.51
N ARG A 361 16.31 -14.73 -13.82
CA ARG A 361 17.03 -15.02 -15.06
C ARG A 361 18.12 -16.06 -14.84
N SER A 362 18.06 -17.18 -15.57
CA SER A 362 19.11 -18.21 -15.52
C SER A 362 20.38 -17.79 -16.26
N TYR A 363 20.25 -16.94 -17.27
CA TYR A 363 21.34 -16.30 -17.99
C TYR A 363 21.07 -14.81 -18.20
N LYS A 364 22.15 -14.02 -18.23
CA LYS A 364 22.09 -12.56 -18.41
C LYS A 364 22.03 -12.24 -19.91
N GLY A 365 20.82 -12.05 -20.44
CA GLY A 365 20.59 -11.51 -21.79
C GLY A 365 20.70 -9.98 -21.81
N GLU A 366 19.98 -9.32 -22.73
CA GLU A 366 19.74 -7.88 -22.63
C GLU A 366 18.83 -7.60 -21.43
N ILE A 367 19.31 -6.78 -20.51
CA ILE A 367 18.65 -6.51 -19.22
C ILE A 367 17.63 -5.36 -19.38
N SER A 368 17.75 -4.59 -20.46
CA SER A 368 16.86 -3.49 -20.83
C SER A 368 15.51 -3.96 -21.37
N GLU A 369 15.41 -5.18 -21.88
CA GLU A 369 14.15 -5.81 -22.30
C GLU A 369 13.65 -6.68 -21.16
N GLY A 370 12.37 -6.57 -20.83
CA GLY A 370 11.67 -7.45 -19.91
C GLY A 370 11.48 -8.86 -20.50
N ILE A 371 10.82 -9.71 -19.74
CA ILE A 371 10.61 -11.12 -20.11
C ILE A 371 9.17 -11.30 -20.56
N LEU A 372 8.97 -11.88 -21.74
CA LEU A 372 7.64 -12.11 -22.29
C LEU A 372 6.85 -13.12 -21.46
N GLY A 373 5.67 -12.70 -21.05
CA GLY A 373 4.64 -13.49 -20.40
C GLY A 373 3.33 -13.47 -21.20
N SER A 374 2.44 -14.39 -20.85
CA SER A 374 1.08 -14.41 -21.37
C SER A 374 0.08 -14.54 -20.22
N LEU A 375 -1.05 -13.85 -20.35
CA LEU A 375 -2.21 -13.95 -19.48
C LEU A 375 -3.38 -14.49 -20.29
N VAL A 376 -4.07 -15.50 -19.73
CA VAL A 376 -5.26 -16.09 -20.33
C VAL A 376 -6.40 -16.08 -19.32
N ILE A 377 -7.57 -15.63 -19.75
CA ILE A 377 -8.79 -15.70 -18.95
C ILE A 377 -9.46 -17.03 -19.24
N ARG A 378 -9.83 -17.75 -18.18
CA ARG A 378 -10.33 -19.12 -18.27
C ARG A 378 -11.57 -19.31 -17.43
N ASN A 379 -12.50 -20.09 -17.96
CA ASN A 379 -13.68 -20.53 -17.23
C ASN A 379 -13.28 -21.51 -16.10
N PRO A 380 -13.72 -21.30 -14.86
CA PRO A 380 -13.35 -22.14 -13.72
C PRO A 380 -13.92 -23.57 -13.77
N GLN A 381 -14.94 -23.83 -14.60
CA GLN A 381 -15.59 -25.14 -14.73
C GLN A 381 -15.10 -25.95 -15.93
N ASP A 382 -14.67 -25.29 -17.01
CA ASP A 382 -14.15 -25.94 -18.23
C ASP A 382 -12.84 -25.30 -18.70
N GLU A 383 -11.75 -26.07 -18.64
CA GLU A 383 -10.43 -25.57 -19.03
C GLU A 383 -10.30 -25.24 -20.53
N ASN A 384 -11.21 -25.73 -21.38
CA ASN A 384 -11.20 -25.48 -22.82
C ASN A 384 -11.80 -24.12 -23.21
N ILE A 385 -12.63 -23.55 -22.32
CA ILE A 385 -13.24 -22.23 -22.53
C ILE A 385 -12.27 -21.18 -21.99
N ARG A 386 -11.54 -20.54 -22.89
CA ARG A 386 -10.50 -19.57 -22.57
C ARG A 386 -10.36 -18.47 -23.63
N SER A 387 -9.83 -17.33 -23.22
CA SER A 387 -9.48 -16.23 -24.12
C SER A 387 -8.25 -16.58 -24.96
N SER A 388 -7.99 -15.77 -25.99
CA SER A 388 -6.66 -15.63 -26.59
C SER A 388 -5.64 -15.19 -25.55
N GLU A 389 -4.37 -15.46 -25.84
CA GLU A 389 -3.26 -15.03 -25.00
C GLU A 389 -3.12 -13.50 -25.07
N ILE A 390 -3.14 -12.84 -23.91
CA ILE A 390 -2.84 -11.42 -23.75
C ILE A 390 -1.34 -11.34 -23.43
N PRO A 391 -0.49 -10.96 -24.40
CA PRO A 391 0.95 -10.88 -24.18
C PRO A 391 1.26 -9.69 -23.27
N PHE A 392 2.30 -9.85 -22.44
CA PHE A 392 2.80 -8.76 -21.61
C PHE A 392 4.29 -8.94 -21.35
N GLU A 393 4.98 -7.84 -21.04
CA GLU A 393 6.41 -7.85 -20.75
C GLU A 393 6.65 -7.62 -19.26
N ALA A 394 7.26 -8.59 -18.57
CA ALA A 394 7.53 -8.52 -17.14
C ALA A 394 8.92 -7.94 -16.86
N GLU A 395 8.97 -6.85 -16.10
CA GLU A 395 10.19 -6.24 -15.59
C GLU A 395 10.35 -6.51 -14.08
N GLU A 396 11.60 -6.68 -13.62
CA GLU A 396 11.86 -6.87 -12.20
C GLU A 396 11.61 -5.57 -11.42
N TYR A 397 10.92 -5.66 -10.28
CA TYR A 397 10.55 -4.55 -9.39
C TYR A 397 9.53 -3.54 -9.97
N SER A 398 8.98 -3.82 -11.16
CA SER A 398 7.90 -3.03 -11.75
C SER A 398 6.54 -3.59 -11.36
N VAL A 399 5.56 -2.70 -11.23
CA VAL A 399 4.15 -3.07 -11.10
C VAL A 399 3.54 -2.98 -12.49
N GLN A 400 2.98 -4.09 -12.95
CA GLN A 400 2.34 -4.18 -14.25
C GLN A 400 0.83 -4.11 -14.08
N GLN A 401 0.18 -3.32 -14.93
CA GLN A 401 -1.27 -3.15 -14.96
C GLN A 401 -1.77 -3.59 -16.33
N ILE A 402 -2.75 -4.50 -16.35
CA ILE A 402 -3.40 -4.98 -17.56
C ILE A 402 -4.90 -4.82 -17.34
N MET A 403 -5.56 -4.02 -18.18
CA MET A 403 -7.02 -4.00 -18.22
C MET A 403 -7.51 -5.10 -19.16
N VAL A 404 -8.08 -6.14 -18.56
CA VAL A 404 -8.79 -7.18 -19.31
C VAL A 404 -10.16 -6.62 -19.62
N GLY A 405 -10.34 -6.14 -20.85
CA GLY A 405 -11.60 -5.54 -21.29
C GLY A 405 -12.78 -6.51 -21.19
N ARG A 406 -13.99 -5.96 -21.14
CA ARG A 406 -15.24 -6.74 -21.11
C ARG A 406 -15.44 -7.61 -22.36
N THR A 407 -15.04 -7.13 -23.53
CA THR A 407 -15.06 -7.92 -24.77
C THR A 407 -13.68 -8.50 -25.01
N LEU A 408 -13.60 -9.83 -25.03
CA LEU A 408 -12.36 -10.59 -25.25
C LEU A 408 -12.46 -11.40 -26.53
N THR A 409 -11.32 -11.80 -27.07
CA THR A 409 -11.27 -12.75 -28.19
C THR A 409 -11.13 -14.17 -27.64
N ASN A 410 -11.97 -15.10 -28.07
CA ASN A 410 -11.85 -16.52 -27.72
C ASN A 410 -10.77 -17.23 -28.57
N VAL A 411 -10.49 -18.50 -28.30
CA VAL A 411 -9.51 -19.30 -29.09
C VAL A 411 -9.90 -19.44 -30.57
N ALA A 412 -11.19 -19.27 -30.91
CA ALA A 412 -11.69 -19.32 -32.29
C ALA A 412 -11.56 -17.96 -33.02
N GLY A 413 -11.12 -16.90 -32.35
CA GLY A 413 -10.98 -15.56 -32.91
C GLY A 413 -12.28 -14.74 -32.87
N GLU A 414 -13.29 -15.17 -32.14
CA GLU A 414 -14.58 -14.49 -32.04
C GLU A 414 -14.61 -13.55 -30.82
N PRO A 415 -15.23 -12.35 -30.93
CA PRO A 415 -15.43 -11.45 -29.81
C PRO A 415 -16.53 -11.98 -28.89
N VAL A 416 -16.24 -12.11 -27.60
CA VAL A 416 -17.11 -12.69 -26.59
C VAL A 416 -17.10 -11.85 -25.32
N ASP A 417 -18.23 -11.81 -24.60
CA ASP A 417 -18.34 -11.08 -23.34
C ASP A 417 -17.72 -11.88 -22.18
N LEU A 418 -16.90 -11.20 -21.39
CA LEU A 418 -16.19 -11.75 -20.23
C LEU A 418 -17.14 -12.48 -19.26
N PHE A 419 -18.26 -11.85 -18.93
CA PHE A 419 -19.19 -12.35 -17.91
C PHE A 419 -20.10 -13.45 -18.43
N GLU A 420 -20.33 -13.51 -19.74
CA GLU A 420 -21.15 -14.54 -20.36
C GLU A 420 -20.38 -15.87 -20.54
N GLU A 421 -19.10 -15.80 -20.91
CA GLU A 421 -18.34 -17.00 -21.30
C GLU A 421 -17.33 -17.48 -20.24
N PHE A 422 -16.63 -16.57 -19.57
CA PHE A 422 -15.54 -16.94 -18.66
C PHE A 422 -15.90 -16.86 -17.18
N VAL A 423 -16.87 -16.05 -16.79
CA VAL A 423 -17.31 -15.93 -15.40
C VAL A 423 -18.44 -16.93 -15.12
N VAL A 424 -18.26 -17.79 -14.12
CA VAL A 424 -19.32 -18.72 -13.67
C VAL A 424 -19.51 -18.60 -12.18
N ASP A 425 -20.75 -18.36 -11.74
CA ASP A 425 -21.11 -18.13 -10.33
C ASP A 425 -20.26 -17.02 -9.66
N GLY A 426 -19.90 -15.99 -10.43
CA GLY A 426 -19.03 -14.91 -9.98
C GLY A 426 -17.56 -15.29 -9.79
N ALA A 427 -17.12 -16.42 -10.35
CA ALA A 427 -15.73 -16.86 -10.32
C ALA A 427 -15.10 -16.86 -11.72
N VAL A 428 -13.82 -16.51 -11.79
CA VAL A 428 -13.01 -16.49 -13.03
C VAL A 428 -11.57 -16.88 -12.72
N GLU A 429 -10.89 -17.50 -13.68
CA GLU A 429 -9.49 -17.87 -13.54
C GLU A 429 -8.57 -17.08 -14.47
N LEU A 430 -7.49 -16.56 -13.92
CA LEU A 430 -6.40 -15.93 -14.64
C LEU A 430 -5.22 -16.89 -14.66
N VAL A 431 -4.88 -17.38 -15.85
CA VAL A 431 -3.78 -18.31 -16.09
C VAL A 431 -2.61 -17.52 -16.66
N MET A 432 -1.53 -17.44 -15.88
CA MET A 432 -0.31 -16.74 -16.26
C MET A 432 0.81 -17.72 -16.61
N ARG A 433 1.52 -17.44 -17.70
CA ARG A 433 2.67 -18.24 -18.16
C ARG A 433 3.86 -17.35 -18.46
N CYS A 434 5.05 -17.92 -18.29
CA CYS A 434 6.30 -17.35 -18.79
C CYS A 434 6.55 -17.95 -20.18
N GLU A 435 6.61 -17.14 -21.22
CA GLU A 435 6.78 -17.65 -22.59
C GLU A 435 8.26 -17.79 -22.95
N THR A 436 9.12 -17.03 -22.29
CA THR A 436 10.56 -17.03 -22.60
C THR A 436 11.26 -18.27 -22.02
N PRO A 437 11.85 -19.16 -22.85
CA PRO A 437 12.51 -20.37 -22.36
C PRO A 437 13.67 -20.08 -21.41
N GLN A 438 13.85 -20.94 -20.40
CA GLN A 438 14.92 -20.85 -19.40
C GLN A 438 14.86 -19.59 -18.50
N GLN A 439 13.79 -18.81 -18.57
CA GLN A 439 13.50 -17.72 -17.64
C GLN A 439 12.36 -18.15 -16.72
N TYR A 440 12.25 -17.52 -15.55
CA TYR A 440 11.29 -17.94 -14.53
C TYR A 440 10.54 -16.74 -13.96
N PHE A 441 9.23 -16.88 -13.83
CA PHE A 441 8.41 -15.92 -13.09
C PHE A 441 8.15 -16.44 -11.69
N GLY A 442 8.50 -15.63 -10.69
CA GLY A 442 8.28 -15.86 -9.28
C GLY A 442 7.10 -15.05 -8.78
N MET A 443 6.21 -15.72 -8.08
CA MET A 443 4.93 -15.16 -7.64
C MET A 443 4.43 -15.83 -6.36
N ALA A 444 3.68 -15.05 -5.59
CA ALA A 444 2.89 -15.45 -4.44
C ALA A 444 1.44 -15.03 -4.65
N GLN A 445 0.54 -15.54 -3.81
CA GLN A 445 -0.90 -15.35 -3.98
C GLN A 445 -1.29 -13.88 -4.16
N ALA A 446 -0.68 -12.99 -3.38
CA ALA A 446 -1.03 -11.58 -3.39
C ALA A 446 -0.12 -10.70 -4.27
N ASP A 447 0.68 -11.32 -5.14
CA ASP A 447 1.40 -10.61 -6.21
C ASP A 447 0.49 -10.29 -7.40
N VAL A 448 -0.69 -10.91 -7.53
CA VAL A 448 -1.70 -10.59 -8.56
C VAL A 448 -3.04 -10.35 -7.88
N TYR A 449 -3.68 -9.23 -8.23
CA TYR A 449 -4.98 -8.85 -7.68
C TYR A 449 -5.79 -8.00 -8.67
N LEU A 450 -7.10 -7.92 -8.47
CA LEU A 450 -7.96 -6.99 -9.17
C LEU A 450 -8.09 -5.71 -8.36
N ARG A 451 -8.05 -4.57 -9.05
CA ARG A 451 -8.06 -3.24 -8.45
C ARG A 451 -9.46 -2.71 -8.18
#